data_AF-A0A543ERR8-F1
#
_entry.id   AF-A0A543ERR8-F1
#
_cell.length_a   1.000
_cell.length_b   1.000
_cell.length_c   1.000
_cell.angle_alpha   90.00
_cell.angle_beta   90.00
_cell.angle_gamma   90.00
#
_symmetry.space_group_name_H-M   'P 1'
#
loop_
_entity.id
_entity.type
_entity.pdbx_description
1 polymer ?
#
loop_
_entity_poly.entity_id
_entity_poly.type
_entity_poly.pdbx_seq_one_letter_code
_entity_poly.pdbx_strand_id
1 'polypeptide(L)'
;MLPPDWIEHRRPDGEVLGWMRADGEGFRVFDLLGRERTPGGAAGEPLDWLDAEELLEELGIGYLADRWTLRLPDGSERPVRIGEASPRGVVVVADEYGAASAVGANPERFPLPFPVGDALAPR
;
A
#
# COMPACT_ATOMS: atom_id res chain seq x y z
N MET A 1 4.81 10.97 -8.97
CA MET A 1 3.49 11.18 -9.59
C MET A 1 2.97 9.81 -9.99
N LEU A 2 1.69 9.54 -9.76
CA LEU A 2 1.05 8.36 -10.34
C LEU A 2 1.15 8.41 -11.86
N PRO A 3 1.39 7.27 -12.53
CA PRO A 3 1.23 7.18 -13.97
C PRO A 3 -0.21 7.57 -14.37
N PRO A 4 -0.41 8.29 -15.49
CA PRO A 4 -1.72 8.82 -15.90
C PRO A 4 -2.73 7.73 -16.29
N ASP A 5 -2.26 6.51 -16.54
CA ASP A 5 -3.01 5.31 -16.89
C ASP A 5 -3.55 4.55 -15.68
N TRP A 6 -3.30 5.02 -14.46
CA TRP A 6 -3.82 4.43 -13.24
C TRP A 6 -5.20 5.02 -12.91
N ILE A 7 -6.20 4.17 -12.96
CA ILE A 7 -7.60 4.47 -12.65
C ILE A 7 -7.80 4.27 -11.16
N GLU A 8 -8.11 5.34 -10.44
CA GLU A 8 -8.38 5.29 -9.00
C GLU A 8 -9.74 4.65 -8.73
N HIS A 9 -9.77 3.63 -7.86
CA HIS A 9 -11.01 3.02 -7.38
C HIS A 9 -11.38 3.57 -6.01
N ARG A 10 -12.65 3.91 -5.84
CA ARG A 10 -13.20 4.46 -4.60
C ARG A 10 -14.45 3.70 -4.17
N ARG A 11 -14.58 3.50 -2.87
CA ARG A 11 -15.82 3.07 -2.26
C ARG A 11 -16.91 4.15 -2.36
N PRO A 12 -18.19 3.77 -2.15
CA PRO A 12 -19.31 4.71 -2.12
C PRO A 12 -19.17 5.85 -1.09
N ASP A 13 -18.41 5.64 -0.01
CA ASP A 13 -18.12 6.65 1.01
C ASP A 13 -16.94 7.59 0.64
N GLY A 14 -16.31 7.35 -0.51
CA GLY A 14 -15.18 8.13 -1.02
C GLY A 14 -13.80 7.62 -0.60
N GLU A 15 -13.71 6.56 0.22
CA GLU A 15 -12.44 5.91 0.59
C GLU A 15 -11.75 5.36 -0.67
N VAL A 16 -10.49 5.74 -0.90
CA VAL A 16 -9.68 5.19 -2.00
C VAL A 16 -9.17 3.82 -1.59
N LEU A 17 -9.40 2.81 -2.41
CA LEU A 17 -8.96 1.44 -2.15
C LEU A 17 -7.65 1.08 -2.85
N GLY A 18 -7.39 1.72 -3.98
CA GLY A 18 -6.22 1.46 -4.80
C GLY A 18 -6.45 1.92 -6.23
N TRP A 19 -5.73 1.27 -7.15
CA TRP A 19 -5.74 1.63 -8.56
C TRP A 19 -5.81 0.42 -9.47
N MET A 20 -6.44 0.61 -10.61
CA MET A 20 -6.43 -0.32 -11.74
C MET A 20 -5.60 0.28 -12.87
N ARG A 21 -4.69 -0.48 -13.46
CA ARG A 21 -3.92 -0.09 -14.64
C ARG A 21 -4.28 -1.00 -15.80
N ALA A 22 -4.62 -0.43 -16.95
CA ALA A 22 -4.88 -1.21 -18.15
C ALA A 22 -3.65 -2.08 -18.54
N ASP A 23 -3.90 -3.33 -18.92
CA ASP A 23 -2.91 -4.28 -19.42
C ASP A 23 -3.57 -5.21 -20.45
N GLY A 24 -3.31 -4.97 -21.74
CA GLY A 24 -4.02 -5.63 -22.83
C GLY A 24 -5.52 -5.33 -22.81
N GLU A 25 -6.33 -6.39 -22.76
CA GLU A 25 -7.80 -6.31 -22.71
C GLU A 25 -8.35 -6.25 -21.27
N GLY A 26 -7.48 -6.22 -20.26
CA GLY A 26 -7.87 -6.23 -18.85
C GLY A 26 -7.10 -5.25 -17.99
N PHE A 27 -7.05 -5.54 -16.68
CA PHE A 27 -6.53 -4.64 -15.65
C PHE A 27 -5.63 -5.35 -14.65
N ARG A 28 -4.60 -4.62 -14.22
CA ARG A 28 -3.76 -4.96 -13.07
C ARG A 28 -4.16 -4.10 -11.88
N VAL A 29 -4.30 -4.72 -10.73
CA VAL A 29 -4.73 -4.07 -9.49
C VAL A 29 -3.53 -3.75 -8.62
N PHE A 30 -3.50 -2.53 -8.07
CA PHE A 30 -2.46 -2.04 -7.18
C PHE A 30 -3.06 -1.49 -5.89
N ASP A 31 -2.50 -1.87 -4.75
CA ASP A 31 -2.93 -1.39 -3.43
C ASP A 31 -2.42 0.04 -3.13
N LEU A 32 -2.83 0.63 -2.00
CA LEU A 32 -2.43 1.98 -1.55
C LEU A 32 -0.91 2.14 -1.29
N LEU A 33 -0.14 1.05 -1.28
CA LEU A 33 1.32 1.06 -1.17
C LEU A 33 1.99 0.88 -2.54
N GLY A 34 1.18 0.78 -3.59
CA GLY A 34 1.60 0.61 -4.99
C GLY A 34 2.05 -0.81 -5.29
N ARG A 35 1.66 -1.81 -4.48
CA ARG A 35 1.99 -3.21 -4.73
C ARG A 35 0.94 -3.83 -5.63
N GLU A 36 1.38 -4.60 -6.62
CA GLU A 36 0.48 -5.35 -7.50
C GLU A 36 -0.22 -6.47 -6.72
N ARG A 37 -1.54 -6.55 -6.83
CA ARG A 37 -2.42 -7.49 -6.13
C ARG A 37 -3.11 -8.48 -7.06
N THR A 38 -3.00 -8.28 -8.38
CA THR A 38 -3.53 -9.23 -9.37
C THR A 38 -2.95 -10.63 -9.10
N PRO A 39 -3.80 -11.68 -9.01
CA PRO A 39 -3.35 -13.04 -8.79
C PRO A 39 -2.30 -13.48 -9.83
N GLY A 40 -1.23 -14.15 -9.37
CA GLY A 40 -0.09 -14.53 -10.21
C GLY A 40 0.90 -13.39 -10.50
N GLY A 41 0.62 -12.16 -10.04
CA GLY A 41 1.44 -10.98 -10.27
C GLY A 41 1.74 -10.77 -11.75
N ALA A 42 2.97 -10.35 -12.07
CA ALA A 42 3.40 -10.13 -13.46
C ALA A 42 3.29 -11.36 -14.38
N ALA A 43 3.20 -12.58 -13.83
CA ALA A 43 3.02 -13.82 -14.59
C ALA A 43 1.56 -14.27 -14.72
N GLY A 44 0.64 -13.66 -13.94
CA GLY A 44 -0.79 -13.93 -14.02
C GLY A 44 -1.46 -13.23 -15.19
N GLU A 45 -2.71 -13.59 -15.49
CA GLU A 45 -3.51 -12.90 -16.49
C GLU A 45 -4.10 -11.60 -15.93
N PRO A 46 -4.24 -10.53 -16.74
CA PRO A 46 -5.01 -9.35 -16.35
C PRO A 46 -6.46 -9.72 -16.04
N LEU A 47 -7.05 -9.04 -15.06
CA LEU A 47 -8.45 -9.22 -14.68
C LEU A 47 -9.37 -8.42 -15.60
N ASP A 48 -10.63 -8.82 -15.74
CA ASP A 48 -11.61 -7.90 -16.30
C ASP A 48 -11.94 -6.76 -15.32
N TRP A 49 -12.77 -5.82 -15.75
CA TRP A 49 -13.12 -4.65 -14.93
C TRP A 49 -13.80 -5.02 -13.62
N LEU A 50 -14.78 -5.94 -13.66
CA LEU A 50 -15.59 -6.29 -12.48
C LEU A 50 -14.73 -7.05 -11.46
N ASP A 51 -13.96 -8.03 -11.93
CA ASP A 51 -13.04 -8.80 -11.07
C ASP A 51 -11.98 -7.90 -10.41
N ALA A 52 -11.50 -6.87 -11.13
CA ALA A 52 -10.54 -5.91 -10.60
C ALA A 52 -11.15 -4.99 -9.52
N GLU A 53 -12.39 -4.52 -9.71
CA GLU A 53 -13.12 -3.74 -8.70
C GLU A 53 -13.41 -4.60 -7.46
N GLU A 54 -13.91 -5.82 -7.65
CA GLU A 54 -14.20 -6.76 -6.54
C GLU A 54 -12.94 -7.07 -5.74
N LEU A 55 -11.79 -7.29 -6.40
CA LEU A 55 -10.51 -7.51 -5.72
C LEU A 55 -10.10 -6.32 -4.83
N LEU A 56 -10.32 -5.08 -5.28
CA LEU A 56 -10.05 -3.90 -4.47
C LEU A 56 -11.01 -3.80 -3.28
N GLU A 57 -12.30 -4.06 -3.50
CA GLU A 57 -13.32 -4.04 -2.45
C GLU A 57 -13.05 -5.07 -1.35
N GLU A 58 -12.69 -6.30 -1.74
CA GLU A 58 -12.35 -7.39 -0.84
C GLU A 58 -11.05 -7.12 -0.07
N LEU A 59 -10.02 -6.57 -0.73
CA LEU A 59 -8.77 -6.20 -0.09
C LEU A 59 -8.98 -5.11 0.96
N GLY A 60 -9.80 -4.10 0.63
CA GLY A 60 -9.99 -2.90 1.44
C GLY A 60 -8.67 -2.20 1.75
N ILE A 61 -8.64 -1.46 2.86
CA ILE A 61 -7.42 -0.79 3.37
C ILE A 61 -6.99 -1.29 4.76
N GLY A 62 -7.65 -2.33 5.28
CA GLY A 62 -7.44 -2.81 6.64
C GLY A 62 -5.99 -3.19 6.94
N TYR A 63 -5.29 -3.71 5.92
CA TYR A 63 -3.87 -4.07 6.02
C TYR A 63 -2.95 -2.89 6.38
N LEU A 64 -3.38 -1.64 6.17
CA LEU A 64 -2.60 -0.47 6.59
C LEU A 64 -2.44 -0.41 8.12
N ALA A 65 -3.38 -0.98 8.87
CA ALA A 65 -3.36 -1.05 10.33
C ALA A 65 -2.53 -2.22 10.87
N ASP A 66 -2.05 -3.13 10.01
CA ASP A 66 -1.23 -4.26 10.42
C ASP A 66 0.12 -3.82 10.97
N ARG A 67 0.87 -4.79 11.52
CA ARG A 67 2.26 -4.56 11.94
C ARG A 67 3.17 -4.70 10.74
N TRP A 68 4.14 -3.80 10.64
CA TRP A 68 5.08 -3.76 9.54
C TRP A 68 6.52 -3.78 10.05
N THR A 69 7.42 -4.24 9.19
CA THR A 69 8.86 -4.17 9.36
C THR A 69 9.42 -3.29 8.24
N LEU A 70 10.19 -2.27 8.62
CA LEU A 70 10.96 -1.42 7.71
C LEU A 70 12.41 -1.91 7.67
N ARG A 71 12.91 -2.22 6.48
CA ARG A 71 14.33 -2.49 6.21
C ARG A 71 15.04 -1.20 5.84
N LEU A 72 16.06 -0.85 6.62
CA LEU A 72 16.88 0.34 6.41
C LEU A 72 18.03 0.07 5.43
N PRO A 73 18.64 1.12 4.85
CA PRO A 73 19.76 0.97 3.90
C PRO A 73 21.01 0.27 4.48
N ASP A 74 21.20 0.34 5.80
CA ASP A 74 22.28 -0.35 6.51
C ASP A 74 22.00 -1.84 6.76
N GLY A 75 20.83 -2.32 6.32
CA GLY A 75 20.38 -3.70 6.47
C GLY A 75 19.68 -3.99 7.80
N SER A 76 19.59 -3.02 8.72
CA SER A 76 18.83 -3.18 9.95
C SER A 76 17.32 -3.15 9.68
N GLU A 77 16.56 -3.76 10.59
CA GLU A 77 15.09 -3.84 10.51
C GLU A 77 14.46 -3.18 11.72
N ARG A 78 13.34 -2.49 11.52
CA ARG A 78 12.60 -1.82 12.59
C ARG A 78 11.10 -2.10 12.52
N PRO A 79 10.43 -2.35 13.66
CA PRO A 79 8.99 -2.41 13.71
C PRO A 79 8.40 -1.01 13.47
N VAL A 80 7.41 -0.91 12.59
CA VAL A 80 6.75 0.35 12.23
C VAL A 80 5.26 0.17 12.06
N ARG A 81 4.55 1.31 12.02
CA ARG A 81 3.16 1.43 11.56
C ARG A 81 3.07 2.39 10.40
N ILE A 82 2.07 2.20 9.54
CA ILE A 82 1.78 3.15 8.45
C ILE A 82 0.95 4.30 9.03
N GLY A 83 1.49 5.52 8.93
CA GLY A 83 0.81 6.74 9.39
C GLY A 83 0.16 7.53 8.26
N GLU A 84 0.69 7.41 7.04
CA GLU A 84 0.17 8.05 5.84
C GLU A 84 0.47 7.16 4.63
N ALA A 85 -0.50 6.98 3.75
CA ALA A 85 -0.32 6.30 2.46
C ALA A 85 -0.96 7.14 1.36
N SER A 86 -0.17 7.58 0.39
CA SER A 86 -0.67 8.32 -0.75
C SER A 86 0.22 8.14 -1.99
N PRO A 87 -0.30 8.51 -3.17
CA PRO A 87 0.48 8.68 -4.40
C PRO A 87 1.70 9.61 -4.32
N ARG A 88 1.77 10.47 -3.31
CA ARG A 88 2.89 11.39 -3.10
C ARG A 88 4.02 10.76 -2.28
N GLY A 89 3.75 9.63 -1.63
CA GLY A 89 4.66 8.93 -0.74
C GLY A 89 3.91 8.25 0.40
N VAL A 90 4.62 7.35 1.07
CA VAL A 90 4.16 6.65 2.28
C VAL A 90 4.99 7.14 3.44
N VAL A 91 4.37 7.36 4.60
CA VAL A 91 5.10 7.67 5.84
C VAL A 91 4.82 6.57 6.85
N VAL A 92 5.88 5.93 7.31
CA VAL A 92 5.82 4.97 8.42
C VAL A 92 6.46 5.57 9.67
N VAL A 93 6.02 5.11 10.84
CA VAL A 93 6.50 5.62 12.14
C VAL A 93 7.04 4.47 12.97
N ALA A 94 8.14 4.70 13.69
CA ALA A 94 8.73 3.71 14.60
C ALA A 94 7.69 3.25 15.63
N ASP A 95 7.54 1.94 15.78
CA ASP A 95 6.58 1.34 16.70
C ASP A 95 7.24 0.27 17.58
N GLU A 96 8.07 0.75 18.51
CA GLU A 96 8.62 -0.09 19.56
C GLU A 96 7.53 -0.38 20.59
N TYR A 97 7.04 -1.62 20.63
CA TYR A 97 6.05 -2.11 21.61
C TYR A 97 4.73 -1.32 21.66
N GLY A 98 4.27 -0.74 20.55
CA GLY A 98 3.02 0.00 20.49
C GLY A 98 3.14 1.48 20.87
N ALA A 99 4.35 1.97 21.15
CA ALA A 99 4.60 3.34 21.60
C ALA A 99 4.14 4.41 20.61
N ALA A 100 4.02 4.09 19.31
CA ALA A 100 3.56 5.03 18.29
C ALA A 100 2.13 5.56 18.56
N SER A 101 1.30 4.80 19.27
CA SER A 101 -0.09 5.17 19.58
C SER A 101 -0.26 5.85 20.94
N ALA A 102 0.82 6.08 21.69
CA ALA A 102 0.73 6.73 23.00
C ALA A 102 0.47 8.24 22.88
N VAL A 103 -0.39 8.78 23.74
CA VAL A 103 -0.68 10.22 23.77
C VAL A 103 0.61 11.00 24.09
N GLY A 104 0.94 11.98 23.25
CA GLY A 104 2.18 12.76 23.38
C GLY A 104 3.43 12.08 22.83
N ALA A 105 3.32 10.91 22.21
CA ALA A 105 4.43 10.29 21.51
C ALA A 105 4.88 11.14 20.31
N ASN A 106 6.19 11.15 20.08
CA ASN A 106 6.81 11.72 18.89
C ASN A 106 7.69 10.65 18.23
N PRO A 107 7.09 9.59 17.65
CA PRO A 107 7.86 8.51 17.04
C PRO A 107 8.66 9.03 15.86
N GLU A 108 9.84 8.44 15.64
CA GLU A 108 10.65 8.72 14.45
C GLU A 108 9.84 8.37 13.19
N ARG A 109 9.87 9.27 12.20
CA ARG A 109 9.10 9.13 10.95
C ARG A 109 10.04 8.79 9.80
N PHE A 110 9.64 7.86 8.95
CA PHE A 110 10.37 7.41 7.78
C PHE A 110 9.54 7.66 6.53
N PRO A 111 9.89 8.68 5.72
CA PRO A 111 9.29 8.85 4.42
C PRO A 111 9.81 7.76 3.47
N LEU A 112 8.89 7.14 2.74
CA LEU A 112 9.14 6.15 1.71
C LEU A 112 8.54 6.66 0.38
N PRO A 113 9.15 6.30 -0.75
CA PRO A 113 8.57 6.60 -2.04
C PRO A 113 7.23 5.87 -2.21
N PHE A 114 6.45 6.34 -3.18
CA PHE A 114 5.36 5.55 -3.75
C PHE A 114 5.74 5.21 -5.20
N PRO A 115 5.69 3.93 -5.61
CA PRO A 115 5.40 2.73 -4.81
C PRO A 115 6.44 2.44 -3.72
N VAL A 116 6.05 1.73 -2.66
CA VAL A 116 6.89 1.53 -1.46
C VAL A 116 8.07 0.55 -1.67
N GLY A 117 7.93 -0.38 -2.62
CA GLY A 117 8.91 -1.44 -2.88
C GLY A 117 9.07 -2.44 -1.73
N ASP A 118 10.22 -3.12 -1.69
CA ASP A 118 10.48 -4.22 -0.75
C ASP A 118 11.06 -3.76 0.60
N ALA A 119 11.26 -2.46 0.79
CA ALA A 119 11.76 -1.91 2.06
C ALA A 119 10.75 -2.07 3.19
N LEU A 120 9.46 -2.23 2.87
CA LEU A 120 8.38 -2.37 3.83
C LEU A 120 7.72 -3.73 3.64
N ALA A 121 7.69 -4.55 4.68
CA ALA A 121 7.09 -5.90 4.65
C ALA A 121 6.14 -6.13 5.84
N PRO A 122 5.08 -6.94 5.69
CA PRO A 122 4.26 -7.35 6.82
C PRO A 122 5.11 -8.08 7.86
N ARG A 123 4.80 -7.89 9.14
CA ARG A 123 5.49 -8.54 10.26
C ARG A 123 4.81 -9.83 10.71
#